data_AF-A0A7J4FW88-F1
#
_entry.id   AF-A0A7J4FW88-F1
#
_cell.length_a   1.000
_cell.length_b   1.000
_cell.length_c   1.000
_cell.angle_alpha   90.00
_cell.angle_beta   90.00
_cell.angle_gamma   90.00
#
_symmetry.space_group_name_H-M   'P 1'
#
loop_
_entity.id
_entity.type
_entity.pdbx_description
1 polymer ?
#
loop_
_entity_poly.entity_id
_entity_poly.type
_entity_poly.pdbx_seq_one_letter_code
_entity_poly.pdbx_strand_id
1 'polypeptide(L)'
;MISEFLFLEEDASKDEKSNFVTLKIEIRQLLKDDFNREVLSETLMDLRKDLTGDTQKRLFKLYQDLGLHKDAFKKLKSWRWEVISKGILELTQMQVAESYGFITKFINDK
;
A
#
# COMPACT_ATOMS: atom_id res chain seq x y z
N MET A 1 1.43 4.57 -15.22
CA MET A 1 0.54 3.80 -14.33
C MET A 1 0.56 4.28 -12.87
N ILE A 2 1.54 3.96 -11.99
CA ILE A 2 1.48 4.40 -10.57
C ILE A 2 1.58 5.92 -10.40
N SER A 3 2.43 6.58 -11.19
CA SER A 3 2.57 8.05 -11.19
C SER A 3 1.24 8.77 -11.41
N GLU A 4 0.42 8.28 -12.34
CA GLU A 4 -0.89 8.86 -12.64
C GLU A 4 -1.83 8.81 -11.43
N PHE A 5 -1.69 7.81 -10.55
CA PHE A 5 -2.44 7.77 -9.28
C PHE A 5 -1.95 8.79 -8.25
N LEU A 6 -0.69 9.19 -8.32
CA LEU A 6 -0.08 10.10 -7.33
C LEU A 6 -0.21 11.58 -7.72
N PHE A 7 -0.40 11.87 -9.00
CA PHE A 7 -0.33 13.21 -9.57
C PHE A 7 -1.59 13.66 -10.32
N LEU A 8 -2.71 12.94 -10.20
CA LEU A 8 -3.99 13.41 -10.74
C LEU A 8 -4.45 14.66 -9.96
N GLU A 9 -4.60 15.77 -10.67
CA GLU A 9 -5.07 17.04 -10.12
C GLU A 9 -6.61 17.17 -10.20
N GLU A 10 -7.21 18.01 -9.36
CA GLU A 10 -8.68 18.15 -9.29
C GLU A 10 -9.27 18.80 -10.56
N ASP A 11 -8.50 19.68 -11.19
CA ASP A 11 -8.79 20.36 -12.44
C ASP A 11 -8.39 19.55 -13.69
N ALA A 12 -7.96 18.29 -13.52
CA ALA A 12 -7.66 17.39 -14.63
C ALA A 12 -8.83 17.32 -15.63
N SER A 13 -8.48 17.23 -16.91
CA SER A 13 -9.41 17.18 -18.02
C SER A 13 -10.32 15.94 -17.92
N LYS A 14 -11.43 15.98 -18.67
CA LYS A 14 -12.37 14.85 -18.73
C LYS A 14 -11.68 13.58 -19.23
N ASP A 15 -10.74 13.70 -20.16
CA ASP A 15 -10.02 12.57 -20.75
C ASP A 15 -9.03 11.96 -19.75
N GLU A 16 -8.29 12.79 -19.00
CA GLU A 16 -7.41 12.32 -17.92
C GLU A 16 -8.19 11.59 -16.82
N LYS A 17 -9.36 12.12 -16.43
CA LYS A 17 -10.26 11.47 -15.47
C LYS A 17 -10.78 10.13 -16.00
N SER A 18 -11.09 10.03 -17.30
CA SER A 18 -11.51 8.78 -17.93
C SER A 18 -10.38 7.73 -17.94
N ASN A 19 -9.16 8.14 -18.29
CA ASN A 19 -7.99 7.27 -18.28
C ASN A 19 -7.69 6.74 -16.87
N PHE A 20 -7.80 7.60 -15.86
CA PHE A 20 -7.64 7.21 -14.46
C PHE A 20 -8.63 6.11 -14.05
N VAL A 21 -9.90 6.19 -14.48
CA VAL A 21 -10.90 5.16 -14.20
C VAL A 21 -10.51 3.83 -14.85
N THR A 22 -10.05 3.84 -16.10
CA THR A 22 -9.58 2.64 -16.81
C THR A 22 -8.42 1.99 -16.08
N LEU A 23 -7.40 2.76 -15.70
CA LEU A 23 -6.24 2.26 -14.95
C LEU A 23 -6.66 1.65 -13.60
N LYS A 24 -7.65 2.25 -12.93
CA LYS A 24 -8.19 1.73 -11.67
C LYS A 24 -8.90 0.38 -11.85
N ILE A 25 -9.49 0.12 -13.02
CA ILE A 25 -10.09 -1.18 -13.34
C ILE A 25 -8.99 -2.19 -13.61
N GLU A 26 -8.01 -1.85 -14.44
CA GLU A 26 -6.88 -2.73 -14.80
C GLU A 26 -6.09 -3.15 -13.57
N ILE A 27 -5.71 -2.21 -12.71
CA ILE A 27 -4.95 -2.53 -11.50
C ILE A 27 -5.75 -3.47 -10.58
N ARG A 28 -7.08 -3.30 -10.49
CA ARG A 28 -7.93 -4.21 -9.69
C ARG A 28 -8.01 -5.61 -10.29
N GLN A 29 -7.93 -5.76 -11.61
CA GLN A 29 -7.87 -7.08 -12.23
C GLN A 29 -6.52 -7.76 -11.93
N LEU A 30 -5.41 -7.02 -12.04
CA LEU A 30 -4.08 -7.53 -11.71
C LEU A 30 -3.98 -7.98 -10.25
N LEU A 31 -4.60 -7.23 -9.34
CA LEU A 31 -4.60 -7.50 -7.90
C LEU A 31 -5.48 -8.69 -7.46
N LYS A 32 -6.06 -9.44 -8.40
CA LYS A 32 -6.67 -10.75 -8.12
C LYS A 32 -5.63 -11.85 -7.89
N ASP A 33 -4.42 -11.64 -8.36
CA ASP A 33 -3.30 -12.56 -8.21
C ASP A 33 -2.40 -12.11 -7.03
N ASP A 34 -2.11 -13.04 -6.12
CA ASP A 34 -1.36 -12.73 -4.89
C ASP A 34 0.09 -12.32 -5.16
N PHE A 35 0.72 -12.84 -6.22
CA PHE A 35 2.07 -12.45 -6.61
C PHE A 35 2.09 -10.99 -7.08
N ASN A 36 1.13 -10.56 -7.89
CA ASN A 36 0.99 -9.17 -8.30
C ASN A 36 0.75 -8.23 -7.11
N ARG A 37 0.00 -8.68 -6.09
CA ARG A 37 -0.22 -7.90 -4.87
C ARG A 37 1.08 -7.68 -4.10
N GLU A 38 1.91 -8.71 -3.99
CA GLU A 38 3.21 -8.62 -3.32
C GLU A 38 4.16 -7.68 -4.09
N VAL A 39 4.27 -7.86 -5.41
CA VAL A 39 5.10 -7.00 -6.28
C VAL A 39 4.67 -5.53 -6.18
N LEU A 40 3.37 -5.25 -6.20
CA LEU A 40 2.88 -3.88 -6.07
C LEU A 40 3.16 -3.30 -4.68
N SER A 41 3.00 -4.11 -3.63
CA SER A 41 3.28 -3.69 -2.26
C SER A 41 4.75 -3.29 -2.10
N GLU A 42 5.67 -4.12 -2.59
CA GLU A 42 7.11 -3.85 -2.57
C GLU A 42 7.46 -2.61 -3.40
N THR A 43 6.87 -2.48 -4.59
CA THR A 43 7.08 -1.31 -5.45
C THR A 43 6.65 -0.01 -4.76
N LEU A 44 5.49 0.00 -4.10
CA LEU A 44 5.02 1.18 -3.37
C LEU A 44 5.86 1.46 -2.12
N MET A 45 6.34 0.43 -1.43
CA MET A 45 7.25 0.55 -0.28
C MET A 45 8.60 1.16 -0.67
N ASP A 46 9.12 0.79 -1.84
CA ASP A 46 10.34 1.39 -2.38
C ASP A 46 10.10 2.83 -2.81
N LEU A 47 9.05 3.09 -3.58
CA LEU A 47 8.71 4.44 -4.05
C LEU A 47 8.46 5.42 -2.89
N ARG A 48 7.88 4.96 -1.78
CA ARG A 48 7.69 5.77 -0.56
C ARG A 48 8.99 6.46 -0.11
N LYS A 49 10.15 5.80 -0.25
CA LYS A 49 11.44 6.30 0.24
C LYS A 49 11.84 7.62 -0.43
N ASP A 50 11.41 7.82 -1.67
CA ASP A 50 11.77 8.98 -2.49
C ASP A 50 10.69 10.08 -2.47
N LEU A 51 9.55 9.82 -1.82
CA LEU A 51 8.43 10.74 -1.76
C LEU A 51 8.30 11.40 -0.39
N THR A 52 7.89 12.66 -0.40
CA THR A 52 7.61 13.44 0.81
C THR A 52 6.32 14.23 0.65
N GLY A 53 5.86 14.87 1.74
CA GLY A 53 4.71 15.77 1.72
C GLY A 53 3.42 15.09 1.24
N ASP A 54 2.63 15.80 0.43
CA ASP A 54 1.31 15.33 0.03
C ASP A 54 1.35 14.17 -0.97
N THR A 55 2.39 14.07 -1.79
CA THR A 55 2.57 12.93 -2.69
C THR A 55 2.79 11.64 -1.91
N GLN A 56 3.54 11.70 -0.80
CA GLN A 56 3.71 10.56 0.09
C GLN A 56 2.39 10.16 0.77
N LYS A 57 1.59 11.14 1.21
CA LYS A 57 0.25 10.87 1.76
C LYS A 57 -0.68 10.22 0.73
N ARG A 58 -0.64 10.67 -0.53
CA ARG A 58 -1.38 10.04 -1.64
C ARG A 58 -0.94 8.59 -1.86
N LEU A 59 0.37 8.30 -1.74
CA LEU A 59 0.87 6.93 -1.81
C LEU A 59 0.34 6.05 -0.67
N PHE A 60 0.34 6.54 0.58
CA PHE A 60 -0.25 5.81 1.70
C PHE A 60 -1.73 5.50 1.49
N LYS A 61 -2.47 6.50 1.01
CA LYS A 61 -3.88 6.33 0.67
C LYS A 61 -4.07 5.31 -0.45
N LEU A 62 -3.26 5.34 -1.50
CA LEU A 62 -3.32 4.37 -2.60
C LEU A 62 -3.07 2.93 -2.09
N TYR A 63 -2.03 2.73 -1.28
CA TYR A 63 -1.72 1.43 -0.67
C TYR A 63 -2.93 0.88 0.12
N GLN A 64 -3.64 1.75 0.85
CA GLN A 64 -4.81 1.39 1.62
C GLN A 64 -6.07 1.17 0.76
N ASP A 65 -6.33 2.06 -0.20
CA ASP A 65 -7.49 1.99 -1.12
C ASP A 65 -7.43 0.74 -2.02
N LEU A 66 -6.23 0.23 -2.34
CA LEU A 66 -6.00 -1.03 -3.04
C LEU A 66 -6.06 -2.27 -2.12
N GLY A 67 -6.23 -2.06 -0.81
CA GLY A 67 -6.37 -3.11 0.18
C GLY A 67 -5.08 -3.85 0.51
N LEU A 68 -3.91 -3.35 0.10
CA LEU A 68 -2.62 -4.03 0.28
C LEU A 68 -2.24 -4.18 1.77
N HIS A 69 -2.62 -3.21 2.60
CA HIS A 69 -2.48 -3.28 4.06
C HIS A 69 -3.11 -4.55 4.68
N LYS A 70 -4.15 -5.13 4.06
CA LYS A 70 -4.78 -6.36 4.54
C LYS A 70 -3.84 -7.55 4.45
N ASP A 71 -2.95 -7.58 3.46
CA ASP A 71 -1.96 -8.65 3.32
C ASP A 71 -0.85 -8.49 4.36
N ALA A 72 -0.45 -7.26 4.66
CA ALA A 72 0.43 -6.98 5.78
C ALA A 72 -0.18 -7.39 7.14
N PHE A 73 -1.49 -7.19 7.35
CA PHE A 73 -2.20 -7.73 8.51
C PHE A 73 -2.20 -9.27 8.56
N LYS A 74 -2.31 -9.95 7.43
CA LYS A 74 -2.21 -11.42 7.39
C LYS A 74 -0.83 -11.90 7.81
N LYS A 75 0.24 -11.17 7.43
CA LYS A 75 1.64 -11.48 7.81
C LYS A 75 1.82 -11.50 9.33
N LEU A 76 1.11 -10.64 10.09
CA LEU A 76 1.13 -10.64 11.57
C LEU A 76 0.59 -11.92 12.22
N LYS A 77 -0.10 -12.80 11.48
CA LYS A 77 -0.64 -14.07 11.99
C LYS A 77 0.29 -15.26 11.70
N SER A 78 1.43 -15.02 11.06
CA SER A 78 2.41 -16.06 10.77
C SER A 78 3.09 -16.55 12.05
N TRP A 79 3.53 -17.80 12.07
CA TRP A 79 4.44 -18.31 13.10
C TRP A 79 5.90 -17.97 12.82
N ARG A 80 6.21 -17.57 11.58
CA ARG A 80 7.54 -17.21 11.12
C ARG A 80 7.82 -15.75 11.40
N TRP A 81 8.82 -15.48 12.25
CA TRP A 81 9.15 -14.12 12.70
C TRP A 81 9.58 -13.20 11.55
N GLU A 82 10.28 -13.73 10.54
CA GLU A 82 10.67 -12.95 9.36
C GLU A 82 9.44 -12.46 8.57
N VAL A 83 8.36 -13.25 8.55
CA VAL A 83 7.10 -12.84 7.93
C VAL A 83 6.38 -11.80 8.78
N ILE A 84 6.31 -12.02 10.10
CA ILE A 84 5.72 -11.05 11.05
C ILE A 84 6.43 -9.70 10.93
N SER A 85 7.76 -9.67 10.99
CA SER A 85 8.54 -8.44 10.95
C SER A 85 8.39 -7.70 9.62
N LYS A 86 8.27 -8.41 8.48
CA LYS A 86 7.89 -7.79 7.19
C LYS A 86 6.51 -7.13 7.26
N GLY A 87 5.53 -7.80 7.87
CA GLY A 87 4.19 -7.23 8.11
C GLY A 87 4.23 -5.96 8.97
N ILE A 88 4.99 -5.97 10.07
CA ILE A 88 5.20 -4.79 10.93
C ILE A 88 5.83 -3.65 10.13
N LEU A 89 6.86 -3.94 9.33
CA LEU A 89 7.55 -2.95 8.50
C LEU A 89 6.59 -2.28 7.51
N GLU A 90 5.82 -3.08 6.77
CA GLU A 90 4.84 -2.57 5.79
C GLU A 90 3.79 -1.68 6.47
N LEU A 91 3.18 -2.15 7.55
CA LEU A 91 2.11 -1.43 8.26
C LEU A 91 2.60 -0.11 8.88
N THR A 92 3.81 -0.10 9.47
CA THR A 92 4.39 1.10 10.08
C THR A 92 4.85 2.11 9.04
N GLN A 93 5.56 1.66 8.00
CA GLN A 93 6.09 2.56 6.97
C GLN A 93 4.99 3.17 6.09
N MET A 94 3.89 2.43 5.87
CA MET A 94 2.72 2.93 5.15
C MET A 94 1.70 3.66 6.05
N GLN A 95 2.02 3.89 7.32
CA GLN A 95 1.19 4.61 8.30
C GLN A 95 -0.24 4.08 8.40
N VAL A 96 -0.40 2.75 8.47
CA VAL A 96 -1.70 2.11 8.71
C VAL A 96 -2.03 2.24 10.19
N ALA A 97 -2.73 3.31 10.57
CA ALA A 97 -2.94 3.68 11.98
C ALA A 97 -3.67 2.58 12.79
N GLU A 98 -4.60 1.86 12.17
CA GLU A 98 -5.34 0.77 12.83
C GLU A 98 -4.43 -0.40 13.23
N SER A 99 -3.23 -0.49 12.64
CA SER A 99 -2.28 -1.57 12.93
C SER A 99 -1.59 -1.45 14.29
N TYR A 100 -1.50 -0.25 14.87
CA TYR A 100 -0.67 -0.01 16.06
C TYR A 100 -1.11 -0.85 17.26
N GLY A 101 -2.42 -1.05 17.45
CA GLY A 101 -2.94 -1.93 18.49
C GLY A 101 -2.56 -3.41 18.30
N PHE A 102 -2.33 -3.85 17.06
CA PHE A 102 -1.85 -5.21 16.77
C PHE A 102 -0.34 -5.32 16.93
N ILE A 103 0.40 -4.29 16.51
CA ILE A 103 1.87 -4.27 16.53
C ILE A 103 2.43 -4.22 17.95
N THR A 104 1.75 -3.52 18.88
CA THR A 104 2.18 -3.42 20.28
C THR A 104 2.39 -4.78 20.96
N LYS A 105 1.72 -5.83 20.51
CA LYS A 105 1.88 -7.21 21.01
C LYS A 105 3.29 -7.77 20.77
N PHE A 106 4.01 -7.23 19.79
CA PHE A 106 5.34 -7.71 19.38
C PHE A 106 6.50 -6.89 19.96
N ILE A 107 6.22 -5.80 20.68
CA ILE A 107 7.27 -4.88 21.21
C ILE A 107 8.04 -5.50 22.40
N ASN A 108 7.44 -6.46 23.10
CA ASN A 108 8.04 -7.16 24.24
C ASN A 108 7.88 -8.70 24.12
N ASP A 109 7.76 -9.21 22.90
CA ASP A 109 7.64 -10.65 22.69
C ASP A 109 8.99 -11.32 23.03
N LYS A 110 8.93 -12.42 23.78
CA LYS A 110 10.09 -13.05 24.44
C LYS A 110 10.76 -14.11 23.59
#